data_AF-A0A653TFY5-F1
#
_entry.id   AF-A0A653TFY5-F1
#
_cell.length_a   1.000
_cell.length_b   1.000
_cell.length_c   1.000
_cell.angle_alpha   90.00
_cell.angle_beta   90.00
_cell.angle_gamma   90.00
#
_symmetry.space_group_name_H-M   'P 1'
#
loop_
_entity.id
_entity.type
_entity.pdbx_description
1 polymer ?
#
loop_
_entity_poly.entity_id
_entity_poly.type
_entity_poly.pdbx_seq_one_letter_code
_entity_poly.pdbx_strand_id
1 'polypeptide(L)'
;MKYLLILLFSVLISCDGHSQGKKAGNQSKSDMREKINNELAMKFEKDSDFSYKLPNGNEIYMMENPKGKSVGIQYERLPSPSFYTIYKEFYHDGFLKKKEMFLGQYTKVGISEYYDDKGKFDTKNEDEKFGKIKPADVLKILDKKKIINLSTGEGRLDENGNSAFTITFDESKNEYIVTVENGKANTNPEFGIGEPPAFIPVYYIINGETGDFKEKK
;
A
#
# COMPACT_ATOMS: atom_id res chain seq x y z
N MET A 1 -66.89 46.18 -22.08
CA MET A 1 -67.00 45.63 -23.45
C MET A 1 -65.65 45.00 -23.76
N LYS A 2 -65.46 43.77 -24.23
CA LYS A 2 -66.30 42.72 -24.82
C LYS A 2 -65.39 41.47 -24.89
N TYR A 3 -65.93 40.28 -24.53
CA TYR A 3 -65.52 38.90 -24.90
C TYR A 3 -64.08 38.45 -24.57
N LEU A 4 -63.78 37.44 -23.73
CA LEU A 4 -64.19 36.02 -23.74
C LEU A 4 -64.14 35.36 -25.12
N LEU A 5 -63.04 34.67 -25.43
CA LEU A 5 -63.09 33.45 -26.23
C LEU A 5 -62.13 32.42 -25.64
N ILE A 6 -62.74 31.42 -25.02
CA ILE A 6 -62.12 30.15 -24.63
C ILE A 6 -62.01 29.30 -25.89
N LEU A 7 -60.83 28.75 -26.17
CA LEU A 7 -60.67 27.60 -27.06
C LEU A 7 -59.83 26.55 -26.34
N LEU A 8 -60.56 25.61 -25.73
CA LEU A 8 -60.08 24.28 -25.39
C LEU A 8 -59.78 23.53 -26.70
N PHE A 9 -58.53 23.12 -26.89
CA PHE A 9 -58.21 21.97 -27.72
C PHE A 9 -57.42 20.97 -26.89
N SER A 10 -58.16 20.02 -26.33
CA SER A 10 -57.65 18.76 -25.83
C SER A 10 -57.42 17.81 -27.00
N VAL A 11 -56.17 17.42 -27.27
CA VAL A 11 -55.85 16.15 -27.93
C VAL A 11 -54.77 15.45 -27.12
N LEU A 12 -55.05 14.20 -26.81
CA LEU A 12 -54.32 13.29 -25.96
C LEU A 12 -53.18 12.58 -26.71
N ILE A 13 -52.12 12.29 -25.94
CA ILE A 13 -51.21 11.13 -26.01
C ILE A 13 -50.25 11.05 -27.23
N SER A 14 -48.95 11.21 -26.93
CA SER A 14 -48.02 10.09 -27.04
C SER A 14 -46.88 10.27 -26.03
N CYS A 15 -46.74 9.28 -25.15
CA CYS A 15 -45.53 9.05 -24.38
C CYS A 15 -44.42 8.70 -25.36
N ASP A 16 -43.31 9.43 -25.28
CA ASP A 16 -42.00 8.82 -25.40
C ASP A 16 -41.09 9.50 -24.39
N GLY A 17 -40.91 8.80 -23.27
CA GLY A 17 -39.91 9.14 -22.28
C GLY A 17 -38.53 8.95 -22.88
N HIS A 18 -37.88 10.04 -23.27
CA HIS A 18 -36.43 10.09 -23.32
C HIS A 18 -35.96 10.99 -22.18
N SER A 19 -35.77 10.33 -21.03
CA SER A 19 -34.80 10.70 -20.03
C SER A 19 -33.52 11.16 -20.74
N GLN A 20 -33.28 12.47 -20.77
CA GLN A 20 -31.95 13.00 -21.03
C GLN A 20 -31.09 12.68 -19.80
N GLY A 21 -30.64 11.43 -19.73
CA GLY A 21 -29.48 11.06 -18.95
C GLY A 21 -28.32 11.89 -19.44
N LYS A 22 -27.94 12.89 -18.65
CA LYS A 22 -26.61 13.49 -18.72
C LYS A 22 -25.62 12.33 -18.60
N LYS A 23 -25.04 11.91 -19.73
CA LYS A 23 -23.82 11.13 -19.72
C LYS A 23 -22.78 12.02 -19.04
N ALA A 24 -22.56 11.79 -17.76
CA ALA A 24 -21.32 12.20 -17.12
C ALA A 24 -20.21 11.66 -18.02
N GLY A 25 -19.47 12.57 -18.65
CA GLY A 25 -18.33 12.21 -19.48
C GLY A 25 -17.43 11.33 -18.64
N ASN A 26 -17.04 10.19 -19.22
CA ASN A 26 -15.96 9.37 -18.69
C ASN A 26 -14.70 10.24 -18.80
N GLN A 27 -14.46 11.09 -17.80
CA GLN A 27 -13.21 11.80 -17.67
C GLN A 27 -12.19 10.71 -17.35
N SER A 28 -11.38 10.36 -18.36
CA SER A 28 -10.40 9.28 -18.25
C SER A 28 -9.52 9.55 -17.03
N LYS A 29 -9.36 8.58 -16.13
CA LYS A 29 -8.38 8.65 -15.02
C LYS A 29 -6.95 8.99 -15.49
N SER A 30 -6.67 8.85 -16.79
CA SER A 30 -5.45 9.34 -17.45
C SER A 30 -5.14 10.81 -17.17
N ASP A 31 -6.14 11.69 -17.03
CA ASP A 31 -5.91 13.13 -16.89
C ASP A 31 -5.53 13.58 -15.46
N MET A 32 -5.55 12.66 -14.48
CA MET A 32 -5.21 12.93 -13.06
C MET A 32 -4.12 12.00 -12.52
N ARG A 33 -3.22 11.54 -13.39
CA ARG A 33 -2.08 10.70 -13.01
C ARG A 33 -1.14 11.48 -12.07
N GLU A 34 -0.89 10.90 -10.89
CA GLU A 34 0.01 11.48 -9.89
C GLU A 34 1.40 11.73 -10.48
N LYS A 35 2.04 12.83 -10.06
CA LYS A 35 3.41 13.20 -10.43
C LYS A 35 4.25 13.38 -9.19
N ILE A 36 5.50 12.90 -9.23
CA ILE A 36 6.42 13.02 -8.09
C ILE A 36 6.68 14.49 -7.73
N ASN A 37 6.77 14.78 -6.44
CA ASN A 37 7.17 16.08 -5.94
C ASN A 37 8.70 16.22 -5.97
N ASN A 38 9.23 16.88 -7.00
CA ASN A 38 10.68 17.04 -7.20
C ASN A 38 11.36 17.84 -6.08
N GLU A 39 10.72 18.88 -5.55
CA GLU A 39 11.27 19.69 -4.47
C GLU A 39 11.40 18.89 -3.18
N LEU A 40 10.41 18.04 -2.90
CA LEU A 40 10.45 17.14 -1.77
C LEU A 40 11.52 16.06 -1.95
N ALA A 41 11.64 15.46 -3.14
CA ALA A 41 12.67 14.47 -3.44
C ALA A 41 14.09 15.03 -3.22
N MET A 42 14.34 16.29 -3.61
CA MET A 42 15.61 16.97 -3.36
C MET A 42 15.94 17.16 -1.87
N LYS A 43 14.95 17.11 -0.97
CA LYS A 43 15.20 17.16 0.48
C LYS A 43 15.69 15.80 0.98
N PHE A 44 15.06 14.71 0.55
CA PHE A 44 15.50 13.33 0.85
C PHE A 44 16.90 13.02 0.32
N GLU A 45 17.29 13.59 -0.83
CA GLU A 45 18.67 13.42 -1.36
C GLU A 45 19.74 14.12 -0.51
N LYS A 46 19.37 15.14 0.27
CA LYS A 46 20.31 15.96 1.06
C LYS A 46 20.45 15.48 2.50
N ASP A 47 19.43 14.80 3.01
CA ASP A 47 19.34 14.40 4.41
C ASP A 47 18.73 13.00 4.48
N SER A 48 19.55 12.02 4.85
CA SER A 48 19.16 10.61 4.94
C SER A 48 18.15 10.34 6.05
N ASP A 49 18.07 11.22 7.05
CA ASP A 49 17.19 11.07 8.21
C ASP A 49 15.88 11.86 8.02
N PHE A 50 15.74 12.55 6.89
CA PHE A 50 14.56 13.34 6.58
C PHE A 50 13.33 12.45 6.40
N SER A 51 12.23 12.87 7.01
CA SER A 51 10.89 12.29 6.80
C SER A 51 9.86 13.41 6.63
N TYR A 52 8.73 13.09 5.99
CA TYR A 52 7.70 14.08 5.71
C TYR A 52 6.29 13.53 5.98
N LYS A 53 5.55 14.20 6.85
CA LYS A 53 4.15 13.87 7.14
C LYS A 53 3.22 14.51 6.10
N LEU A 54 2.50 13.67 5.38
CA LEU A 54 1.47 14.07 4.43
C LEU A 54 0.19 14.52 5.15
N PRO A 55 -0.66 15.35 4.52
CA PRO A 55 -1.93 15.80 5.11
C PRO A 55 -2.90 14.68 5.50
N ASN A 56 -2.80 13.51 4.86
CA ASN A 56 -3.59 12.32 5.18
C ASN A 56 -3.04 11.53 6.39
N GLY A 57 -1.96 12.00 7.02
CA GLY A 57 -1.31 11.36 8.16
C GLY A 57 -0.26 10.31 7.79
N ASN A 58 -0.10 9.96 6.51
CA ASN A 58 0.98 9.09 6.07
C ASN A 58 2.34 9.79 6.26
N GLU A 59 3.39 9.00 6.43
CA GLU A 59 4.77 9.49 6.52
C GLU A 59 5.56 8.98 5.32
N ILE A 60 6.07 9.89 4.50
CA ILE A 60 7.12 9.56 3.53
C ILE A 60 8.42 9.44 4.31
N TYR A 61 9.04 8.27 4.26
CA TYR A 61 10.31 7.99 4.93
C TYR A 61 11.44 7.65 3.96
N MET A 62 11.12 7.51 2.67
CA MET A 62 12.10 7.33 1.61
C MET A 62 11.52 7.87 0.30
N MET A 63 12.32 8.64 -0.42
CA MET A 63 11.97 9.14 -1.74
C MET A 63 13.24 9.33 -2.57
N GLU A 64 13.18 8.97 -3.84
CA GLU A 64 14.26 9.23 -4.79
C GLU A 64 13.71 9.83 -6.08
N ASN A 65 14.38 10.88 -6.57
CA ASN A 65 14.00 11.51 -7.82
C ASN A 65 14.35 10.62 -9.02
N PRO A 66 13.48 10.54 -10.05
CA PRO A 66 13.83 9.86 -11.30
C PRO A 66 14.96 10.55 -12.10
N LYS A 67 15.29 11.82 -11.82
CA LYS A 67 16.26 12.59 -12.60
C LYS A 67 17.67 11.96 -12.54
N GLY A 68 18.17 11.50 -13.69
CA GLY A 68 19.46 10.80 -13.78
C GLY A 68 19.41 9.31 -13.43
N LYS A 69 18.22 8.78 -13.15
CA LYS A 69 17.93 7.36 -12.91
C LYS A 69 16.89 6.86 -13.92
N SER A 70 16.69 5.54 -13.98
CA SER A 70 15.64 4.94 -14.83
C SER A 70 14.23 5.13 -14.25
N VAL A 71 14.11 5.21 -12.92
CA VAL A 71 12.85 5.36 -12.19
C VAL A 71 13.05 6.20 -10.93
N GLY A 72 11.96 6.83 -10.47
CA GLY A 72 11.85 7.44 -9.15
C GLY A 72 11.05 6.54 -8.21
N ILE A 73 11.24 6.71 -6.90
CA ILE A 73 10.54 5.91 -5.89
C ILE A 73 10.06 6.77 -4.72
N GLN A 74 8.99 6.31 -4.07
CA GLN A 74 8.48 6.89 -2.81
C GLN A 74 7.89 5.77 -1.96
N TYR A 75 8.26 5.73 -0.68
CA TYR A 75 7.67 4.85 0.31
C TYR A 75 6.95 5.68 1.37
N GLU A 76 5.69 5.30 1.64
CA GLU A 76 4.85 5.93 2.65
C GLU A 76 4.45 4.90 3.71
N ARG A 77 4.70 5.20 4.98
CA ARG A 77 4.08 4.47 6.09
C ARG A 77 2.70 5.03 6.35
N LEU A 78 1.73 4.16 6.53
CA LEU A 78 0.43 4.56 7.07
C LEU A 78 0.59 4.98 8.55
N PRO A 79 -0.29 5.86 9.05
CA PRO A 79 -0.26 6.28 10.45
C PRO A 79 -0.40 5.08 11.40
N SER A 80 0.25 5.17 12.57
CA SER A 80 0.07 4.19 13.64
C SER A 80 -1.43 4.08 13.99
N PRO A 81 -1.97 2.88 14.26
CA PRO A 81 -1.29 1.60 14.48
C PRO A 81 -1.12 0.72 13.23
N SER A 82 -1.13 1.29 12.02
CA SER A 82 -1.02 0.51 10.79
C SER A 82 0.34 -0.16 10.59
N PHE A 83 0.30 -1.37 10.02
CA PHE A 83 1.44 -2.20 9.64
C PHE A 83 1.66 -2.25 8.11
N TYR A 84 1.00 -1.34 7.38
CA TYR A 84 1.07 -1.28 5.93
C TYR A 84 1.94 -0.12 5.44
N THR A 85 2.53 -0.33 4.26
CA THR A 85 3.34 0.66 3.54
C THR A 85 2.80 0.81 2.13
N ILE A 86 2.78 2.03 1.61
CA ILE A 86 2.52 2.30 0.20
C ILE A 86 3.86 2.49 -0.49
N TYR A 87 4.06 1.81 -1.59
CA TYR A 87 5.16 2.03 -2.50
C TYR A 87 4.64 2.65 -3.79
N LYS A 88 5.36 3.64 -4.29
CA LYS A 88 5.13 4.28 -5.57
C LYS A 88 6.41 4.24 -6.39
N GLU A 89 6.28 3.89 -7.66
CA GLU A 89 7.34 4.00 -8.66
C GLU A 89 6.91 5.03 -9.71
N PHE A 90 7.84 5.84 -10.18
CA PHE A 90 7.60 6.90 -11.17
C PHE A 90 8.49 6.69 -12.39
N TYR A 91 7.97 6.99 -13.57
CA TYR A 91 8.76 7.06 -14.80
C TYR A 91 9.77 8.20 -14.77
N HIS A 92 10.69 8.21 -15.74
CA HIS A 92 11.73 9.24 -15.85
C HIS A 92 11.16 10.67 -15.98
N ASP A 93 9.93 10.80 -16.50
CA ASP A 93 9.20 12.07 -16.66
C ASP A 93 8.46 12.53 -15.39
N GLY A 94 8.57 11.73 -14.33
CA GLY A 94 8.00 11.95 -13.01
C GLY A 94 6.57 11.46 -12.84
N PHE A 95 5.91 10.92 -13.88
CA PHE A 95 4.55 10.42 -13.74
C PHE A 95 4.50 9.03 -13.09
N LEU A 96 3.46 8.79 -12.29
CA LEU A 96 3.27 7.56 -11.51
C LEU A 96 3.20 6.34 -12.43
N LYS A 97 4.14 5.41 -12.27
CA LYS A 97 4.17 4.13 -12.97
C LYS A 97 3.34 3.07 -12.27
N LYS A 98 3.48 2.96 -10.95
CA LYS A 98 2.68 2.03 -10.17
C LYS A 98 2.55 2.49 -8.72
N LYS A 99 1.49 2.06 -8.07
CA LYS A 99 1.23 2.27 -6.65
C LYS A 99 0.72 0.96 -6.05
N GLU A 100 1.43 0.48 -5.05
CA GLU A 100 1.24 -0.84 -4.47
C GLU A 100 1.23 -0.71 -2.94
N MET A 101 0.38 -1.47 -2.26
CA MET A 101 0.36 -1.52 -0.79
C MET A 101 0.97 -2.84 -0.32
N PHE A 102 1.79 -2.77 0.72
CA PHE A 102 2.54 -3.90 1.26
C PHE A 102 2.24 -4.09 2.74
N LEU A 103 2.06 -5.35 3.15
CA LEU A 103 2.15 -5.80 4.53
C LEU A 103 3.59 -6.25 4.81
N GLY A 104 4.20 -5.72 5.88
CA GLY A 104 5.52 -6.19 6.33
C GLY A 104 6.59 -6.12 5.24
N GLN A 105 6.64 -5.01 4.49
CA GLN A 105 7.54 -4.74 3.35
C GLN A 105 7.36 -5.55 2.06
N TYR A 106 7.10 -6.86 2.11
CA TYR A 106 7.21 -7.71 0.91
C TYR A 106 5.89 -8.29 0.40
N THR A 107 4.86 -8.38 1.23
CA THR A 107 3.58 -8.97 0.82
C THR A 107 2.65 -7.92 0.25
N LYS A 108 2.48 -7.86 -1.08
CA LYS A 108 1.48 -6.98 -1.72
C LYS A 108 0.07 -7.37 -1.32
N VAL A 109 -0.76 -6.38 -1.01
CA VAL A 109 -2.16 -6.52 -0.56
C VAL A 109 -3.06 -5.48 -1.22
N GLY A 110 -4.38 -5.75 -1.24
CA GLY A 110 -5.39 -4.85 -1.78
C GLY A 110 -5.25 -4.63 -3.28
N ILE A 111 -5.66 -3.44 -3.75
CA ILE A 111 -5.62 -3.09 -5.17
C ILE A 111 -4.29 -2.41 -5.49
N SER A 112 -3.51 -3.01 -6.39
CA SER A 112 -2.37 -2.36 -7.02
C SER A 112 -2.81 -1.60 -8.27
N GLU A 113 -2.28 -0.40 -8.45
CA GLU A 113 -2.53 0.49 -9.57
C GLU A 113 -1.30 0.52 -10.49
N TYR A 114 -1.51 0.35 -11.80
CA TYR A 114 -0.44 0.39 -12.81
C TYR A 114 -0.81 1.37 -13.93
N TYR A 115 0.19 2.10 -14.41
CA TYR A 115 0.08 2.99 -15.54
C TYR A 115 1.20 2.67 -16.52
N ASP A 116 0.88 2.55 -17.81
CA ASP A 116 1.92 2.47 -18.84
C ASP A 116 2.58 3.84 -19.11
N ASP A 117 3.52 3.87 -20.05
CA ASP A 117 4.21 5.09 -20.47
C ASP A 117 3.26 6.14 -21.08
N LYS A 118 2.18 5.68 -21.72
CA LYS A 118 1.12 6.51 -22.32
C LYS A 118 0.03 6.91 -21.33
N GLY A 119 0.12 6.46 -20.07
CA GLY A 119 -0.86 6.77 -19.02
C GLY A 119 -2.10 5.88 -19.02
N LYS A 120 -2.13 4.78 -19.77
CA LYS A 120 -3.20 3.78 -19.68
C LYS A 120 -3.19 3.14 -18.30
N PHE A 121 -4.33 3.18 -17.63
CA PHE A 121 -4.51 2.68 -16.27
C PHE A 121 -5.00 1.23 -16.24
N ASP A 122 -4.43 0.43 -15.35
CA ASP A 122 -4.86 -0.94 -15.04
C ASP A 122 -4.77 -1.19 -13.52
N THR A 123 -5.50 -2.21 -13.04
CA THR A 123 -5.53 -2.60 -11.62
C THR A 123 -5.40 -4.09 -11.45
N LYS A 124 -4.71 -4.51 -10.38
CA LYS A 124 -4.65 -5.91 -9.96
C LYS A 124 -5.14 -6.05 -8.52
N ASN A 125 -6.04 -6.99 -8.28
CA ASN A 125 -6.43 -7.38 -6.94
C ASN A 125 -5.40 -8.37 -6.37
N GLU A 126 -4.53 -7.89 -5.49
CA GLU A 126 -3.47 -8.69 -4.89
C GLU A 126 -3.99 -9.68 -3.85
N ASP A 127 -5.22 -9.51 -3.36
CA ASP A 127 -5.78 -10.36 -2.30
C ASP A 127 -6.27 -11.73 -2.80
N GLU A 128 -6.36 -11.91 -4.12
CA GLU A 128 -6.85 -13.15 -4.76
C GLU A 128 -5.89 -14.33 -4.57
N LYS A 129 -4.60 -14.07 -4.31
CA LYS A 129 -3.58 -15.11 -4.10
C LYS A 129 -3.65 -15.77 -2.72
N PHE A 130 -4.32 -15.15 -1.74
CA PHE A 130 -4.32 -15.64 -0.37
C PHE A 130 -5.38 -16.74 -0.17
N GLY A 131 -5.03 -17.78 0.60
CA GLY A 131 -5.95 -18.83 1.04
C GLY A 131 -7.02 -18.34 2.03
N LYS A 132 -7.50 -19.23 2.91
CA LYS A 132 -8.48 -18.85 3.96
C LYS A 132 -7.95 -17.81 4.94
N ILE A 133 -6.68 -17.88 5.29
CA ILE A 133 -6.03 -16.92 6.19
C ILE A 133 -5.65 -15.70 5.39
N LYS A 134 -6.21 -14.54 5.76
CA LYS A 134 -5.94 -13.27 5.09
C LYS A 134 -4.86 -12.48 5.82
N PRO A 135 -4.24 -11.46 5.17
CA PRO A 135 -3.24 -10.60 5.79
C PRO A 135 -3.65 -10.02 7.16
N ALA A 136 -4.92 -9.64 7.33
CA ALA A 136 -5.44 -9.16 8.61
C ALA A 136 -5.45 -10.25 9.70
N ASP A 137 -5.65 -11.51 9.34
CA ASP A 137 -5.63 -12.63 10.29
C ASP A 137 -4.21 -12.99 10.71
N VAL A 138 -3.24 -12.86 9.79
CA VAL A 138 -1.81 -12.95 10.10
C VAL A 138 -1.44 -11.96 11.19
N LEU A 139 -1.82 -10.69 11.05
CA LEU A 139 -1.57 -9.67 12.08
C LEU A 139 -2.22 -10.04 13.43
N LYS A 140 -3.45 -10.56 13.45
CA LYS A 140 -4.11 -11.02 14.69
C LYS A 140 -3.38 -12.20 15.33
N ILE A 141 -2.86 -13.12 14.54
CA ILE A 141 -2.06 -14.25 15.04
C ILE A 141 -0.79 -13.72 15.71
N LEU A 142 -0.09 -12.78 15.07
CA LEU A 142 1.13 -12.17 15.62
C LEU A 142 0.85 -11.39 16.92
N ASP A 143 -0.25 -10.65 16.99
CA ASP A 143 -0.69 -9.95 18.20
C ASP A 143 -1.03 -10.91 19.35
N LYS A 144 -1.75 -12.01 19.05
CA LYS A 144 -2.05 -13.07 20.03
C LYS A 144 -0.77 -13.72 20.55
N LYS A 145 0.26 -13.84 19.71
CA LYS A 145 1.58 -14.36 20.07
C LYS A 145 2.49 -13.31 20.74
N LYS A 146 2.01 -12.08 20.94
CA LYS A 146 2.75 -10.96 21.56
C LYS A 146 4.02 -10.58 20.81
N ILE A 147 4.03 -10.80 19.49
CA ILE A 147 5.13 -10.39 18.60
C ILE A 147 4.97 -8.93 18.20
N ILE A 148 3.73 -8.51 17.98
CA ILE A 148 3.35 -7.11 17.70
C ILE A 148 2.20 -6.71 18.62
N ASN A 149 1.87 -5.42 18.63
CA ASN A 149 0.66 -4.90 19.27
C ASN A 149 -0.19 -4.17 18.23
N LEU A 150 -1.32 -4.76 17.86
CA LEU A 150 -2.21 -4.20 16.84
C LEU A 150 -2.90 -2.91 17.27
N SER A 151 -3.04 -2.67 18.58
CA SER A 151 -3.75 -1.50 19.09
C SER A 151 -2.84 -0.26 19.15
N THR A 152 -1.56 -0.46 19.43
CA THR A 152 -0.57 0.64 19.56
C THR A 152 0.28 0.82 18.31
N GLY A 153 0.45 -0.25 17.51
CA GLY A 153 1.41 -0.31 16.40
C GLY A 153 2.82 -0.71 16.85
N GLU A 154 3.03 -1.07 18.13
CA GLU A 154 4.33 -1.57 18.59
C GLU A 154 4.72 -2.85 17.86
N GLY A 155 6.03 -3.02 17.65
CA GLY A 155 6.59 -4.11 16.86
C GLY A 155 6.61 -3.83 15.36
N ARG A 156 6.10 -2.68 14.88
CA ARG A 156 6.17 -2.30 13.47
C ARG A 156 7.54 -1.74 13.04
N LEU A 157 8.18 -0.97 13.92
CA LEU A 157 9.50 -0.38 13.74
C LEU A 157 10.44 -0.75 14.91
N ASP A 158 11.73 -0.76 14.66
CA ASP A 158 12.78 -0.85 15.69
C ASP A 158 13.08 0.53 16.30
N GLU A 159 14.04 0.58 17.22
CA GLU A 159 14.47 1.81 17.90
C GLU A 159 15.07 2.87 16.96
N ASN A 160 15.55 2.44 15.79
CA ASN A 160 16.14 3.30 14.77
C ASN A 160 15.11 3.72 13.70
N GLY A 161 13.84 3.33 13.86
CA GLY A 161 12.78 3.62 12.89
C GLY A 161 12.83 2.76 11.62
N ASN A 162 13.66 1.71 11.60
CA ASN A 162 13.62 0.68 10.56
C ASN A 162 12.48 -0.28 10.84
N SER A 163 12.10 -1.08 9.85
CA SER A 163 11.07 -2.08 10.04
C SER A 163 11.57 -3.20 10.96
N ALA A 164 10.85 -3.46 12.06
CA ALA A 164 11.23 -4.50 13.03
C ALA A 164 10.83 -5.92 12.58
N PHE A 165 9.98 -6.04 11.57
CA PHE A 165 9.54 -7.31 11.04
C PHE A 165 9.18 -7.22 9.55
N THR A 166 9.36 -8.32 8.85
CA THR A 166 8.96 -8.48 7.45
C THR A 166 7.99 -9.65 7.28
N ILE A 167 7.12 -9.57 6.27
CA ILE A 167 6.18 -10.62 5.91
C ILE A 167 6.29 -10.86 4.41
N THR A 168 6.63 -12.08 4.04
CA THR A 168 6.57 -12.59 2.66
C THR A 168 5.51 -13.68 2.56
N PHE A 169 4.71 -13.68 1.50
CA PHE A 169 3.77 -14.76 1.22
C PHE A 169 4.33 -15.65 0.10
N ASP A 170 4.54 -16.92 0.39
CA ASP A 170 4.93 -17.95 -0.58
C ASP A 170 3.65 -18.57 -1.16
N GLU A 171 3.25 -18.11 -2.35
CA GLU A 171 2.04 -18.59 -3.05
C GLU A 171 2.12 -20.09 -3.37
N SER A 172 3.32 -20.63 -3.62
CA SER A 172 3.50 -22.04 -3.98
C SER A 172 3.24 -22.99 -2.80
N LYS A 173 3.51 -22.50 -1.58
CA LYS A 173 3.27 -23.24 -0.34
C LYS A 173 1.99 -22.82 0.37
N ASN A 174 1.37 -21.72 -0.07
CA ASN A 174 0.31 -21.03 0.67
C ASN A 174 0.73 -20.81 2.13
N GLU A 175 1.89 -20.18 2.35
CA GLU A 175 2.47 -19.91 3.67
C GLU A 175 2.94 -18.45 3.78
N TYR A 176 2.68 -17.83 4.93
CA TYR A 176 3.31 -16.56 5.30
C TYR A 176 4.60 -16.84 6.07
N ILE A 177 5.69 -16.21 5.64
CA ILE A 177 6.98 -16.21 6.33
C ILE A 177 7.14 -14.85 7.00
N VAL A 178 7.22 -14.85 8.32
CA VAL A 178 7.40 -13.65 9.14
C VAL A 178 8.81 -13.65 9.69
N THR A 179 9.58 -12.62 9.42
CA THR A 179 10.92 -12.43 10.02
C THR A 179 10.81 -11.33 11.04
N VAL A 180 11.27 -11.57 12.26
CA VAL A 180 11.48 -10.53 13.28
C VAL A 180 12.98 -10.28 13.35
N GLU A 181 13.43 -9.11 12.91
CA GLU A 181 14.86 -8.83 12.67
C GLU A 181 15.68 -8.86 13.96
N ASN A 182 15.18 -8.22 15.03
CA ASN A 182 15.77 -8.25 16.37
C ASN A 182 15.02 -9.23 17.27
N GLY A 183 15.01 -10.52 16.90
CA GLY A 183 14.14 -11.53 17.52
C GLY A 183 14.66 -12.09 18.85
N LYS A 184 15.87 -12.65 18.88
CA LYS A 184 16.47 -13.27 20.07
C LYS A 184 17.84 -12.68 20.36
N ALA A 185 18.22 -12.59 21.63
CA ALA A 185 19.57 -12.20 22.01
C ALA A 185 20.58 -13.18 21.39
N ASN A 186 21.64 -12.64 20.79
CA ASN A 186 22.73 -13.45 20.29
C ASN A 186 23.59 -13.92 21.45
N THR A 187 23.64 -15.23 21.68
CA THR A 187 24.46 -15.84 22.72
C THR A 187 25.74 -16.47 22.17
N ASN A 188 26.01 -16.34 20.86
CA ASN A 188 27.18 -16.91 20.22
C ASN A 188 28.27 -15.85 19.96
N PRO A 189 29.40 -15.89 20.69
CA PRO A 189 30.49 -14.93 20.51
C PRO A 189 31.33 -15.16 19.24
N GLU A 190 31.15 -16.26 18.49
CA GLU A 190 32.02 -16.65 17.36
C GLU A 190 31.55 -16.12 15.98
N PHE A 191 30.74 -15.06 15.93
CA PHE A 191 30.18 -14.54 14.68
C PHE A 191 31.24 -13.80 13.84
N GLY A 192 32.03 -14.54 13.06
CA GLY A 192 32.82 -14.02 11.92
C GLY A 192 33.82 -12.91 12.26
N ILE A 193 34.10 -12.03 11.27
CA ILE A 193 34.94 -10.85 11.44
C ILE A 193 34.04 -9.66 11.76
N GLY A 194 34.20 -9.08 12.96
CA GLY A 194 33.43 -7.92 13.42
C GLY A 194 32.85 -8.14 14.83
N GLU A 195 32.14 -7.14 15.35
CA GLU A 195 31.35 -7.31 16.57
C GLU A 195 30.11 -8.16 16.24
N PRO A 196 29.85 -9.25 16.98
CA PRO A 196 28.67 -10.07 16.77
C PRO A 196 27.40 -9.23 16.98
N PRO A 197 26.34 -9.40 16.16
CA PRO A 197 25.12 -8.63 16.34
C PRO A 197 24.50 -8.97 17.70
N ALA A 198 23.94 -7.99 18.41
CA ALA A 198 23.33 -8.21 19.72
C ALA A 198 22.09 -9.11 19.66
N PHE A 199 21.42 -9.17 18.51
CA PHE A 199 20.24 -9.98 18.25
C PHE A 199 20.39 -10.79 16.97
N ILE A 200 19.69 -11.92 16.92
CA ILE A 200 19.52 -12.75 15.73
C ILE A 200 18.04 -12.72 15.27
N PRO A 201 17.79 -12.73 13.95
CA PRO A 201 16.43 -12.81 13.44
C PRO A 201 15.73 -14.11 13.83
N VAL A 202 14.42 -14.02 14.11
CA VAL A 202 13.56 -15.18 14.31
C VAL A 202 12.58 -15.28 13.16
N TYR A 203 12.41 -16.49 12.63
CA TYR A 203 11.53 -16.78 11.51
C TYR A 203 10.31 -17.55 11.99
N TYR A 204 9.13 -17.08 11.64
CA TYR A 204 7.88 -17.79 11.85
C TYR A 204 7.24 -18.14 10.52
N ILE A 205 6.53 -19.25 10.48
CA ILE A 205 5.72 -19.66 9.36
C ILE A 205 4.28 -19.77 9.84
N ILE A 206 3.37 -19.15 9.09
CA ILE A 206 1.93 -19.24 9.31
C ILE A 206 1.31 -19.90 8.07
N ASN A 207 0.62 -21.01 8.26
CA ASN A 207 -0.08 -21.69 7.17
C ASN A 207 -1.24 -20.81 6.67
N GLY A 208 -1.29 -20.55 5.36
CA GLY A 208 -2.28 -19.69 4.71
C GLY A 208 -3.68 -20.28 4.61
N GLU A 209 -3.86 -21.56 4.96
CA GLU A 209 -5.16 -22.24 4.96
C GLU A 209 -5.69 -22.48 6.38
N THR A 210 -4.84 -22.88 7.32
CA THR A 210 -5.24 -23.26 8.69
C THR A 210 -4.93 -22.19 9.73
N GLY A 211 -3.95 -21.32 9.47
CA GLY A 211 -3.43 -20.35 10.45
C GLY A 211 -2.46 -20.97 11.45
N ASP A 212 -2.03 -22.21 11.22
CA ASP A 212 -1.06 -22.89 12.07
C ASP A 212 0.26 -22.10 12.12
N PHE A 213 0.68 -21.76 13.33
CA PHE A 213 1.85 -20.94 13.60
C PHE A 213 3.00 -21.82 14.11
N LYS A 214 4.15 -21.75 13.45
CA LYS A 214 5.38 -22.46 13.84
C LYS A 214 6.57 -21.50 13.80
N GLU A 215 7.45 -21.58 14.78
CA GLU A 215 8.79 -21.00 14.69
C GLU A 215 9.67 -21.93 13.85
N LYS A 216 10.36 -21.38 12.85
CA LYS A 216 11.33 -22.10 12.04
C LYS A 216 12.65 -22.15 12.82
N LYS A 217 13.03 -23.37 13.20
CA LYS A 217 14.30 -23.67 13.87
C LYS A 217 15.48 -23.57 12.91
#